data_AF-A0A8J7VXW6-F1
#
_entry.id   AF-A0A8J7VXW6-F1
#
_cell.length_a   1.000
_cell.length_b   1.000
_cell.length_c   1.000
_cell.angle_alpha   90.00
_cell.angle_beta   90.00
_cell.angle_gamma   90.00
#
_symmetry.space_group_name_H-M   'P 1'
#
loop_
_entity.id
_entity.type
_entity.pdbx_description
1 polymer ?
#
loop_
_entity_poly.entity_id
_entity_poly.type
_entity_poly.pdbx_seq_one_letter_code
_entity_poly.pdbx_strand_id
1 'polypeptide(L)'
;SVAFNDIDFCLRIRVAGYRNLWTPYAELYHHESASRGYEDTPEKQARFRGEVERMRERWGEVLVNDPCYNPNLTLTGAAFDLAFPPR
;
A
#
# COMPACT_ATOMS: atom_id res chain seq x y z
N SER A 1 10.68 8.02 4.48
CA SER A 1 9.88 7.37 3.44
C SER A 1 8.64 8.21 3.24
N VAL A 2 8.34 8.64 2.02
CA VAL A 2 7.14 9.41 1.70
C VAL A 2 6.13 8.54 0.96
N ALA A 3 6.54 7.67 0.02
CA ALA A 3 5.63 6.70 -0.56
C ALA A 3 5.22 5.64 0.47
N PHE A 4 3.97 5.17 0.36
CA PHE A 4 3.36 4.11 1.16
C PHE A 4 3.32 4.39 2.67
N ASN A 5 3.51 5.64 3.10
CA ASN A 5 3.54 6.01 4.51
C ASN A 5 2.20 5.77 5.20
N ASP A 6 1.10 6.01 4.49
CA ASP A 6 -0.28 5.71 4.86
C ASP A 6 -0.47 4.19 5.08
N ILE A 7 -0.04 3.37 4.14
CA ILE A 7 -0.09 1.90 4.25
C ILE A 7 0.77 1.40 5.42
N ASP A 8 2.04 1.83 5.52
CA ASP A 8 2.94 1.47 6.62
C ASP A 8 2.33 1.84 7.97
N PHE A 9 1.76 3.05 8.10
CA PHE A 9 1.10 3.49 9.32
C PHE A 9 -0.09 2.59 9.69
N CYS A 10 -1.00 2.34 8.74
CA CYS A 10 -2.17 1.49 8.94
C CYS A 10 -1.79 0.06 9.37
N LEU A 11 -0.71 -0.50 8.81
CA LEU A 11 -0.20 -1.81 9.20
C LEU A 11 0.45 -1.79 10.59
N ARG A 12 1.23 -0.75 10.92
CA ARG A 12 1.86 -0.60 12.24
C ARG A 12 0.84 -0.49 13.36
N ILE A 13 -0.21 0.32 13.17
CA ILE A 13 -1.23 0.48 14.22
C ILE A 13 -2.02 -0.81 14.42
N ARG A 14 -2.24 -1.58 13.35
CA ARG A 14 -2.85 -2.91 13.42
C ARG A 14 -1.98 -3.87 14.23
N VAL A 15 -0.67 -3.92 13.98
CA VAL A 15 0.28 -4.72 14.79
C VAL A 15 0.28 -4.29 16.25
N ALA A 16 0.14 -3.00 16.52
CA ALA A 16 0.03 -2.45 17.88
C ALA A 16 -1.34 -2.72 18.56
N GLY A 17 -2.25 -3.46 17.93
CA GLY A 17 -3.55 -3.83 18.50
C GLY A 17 -4.68 -2.82 18.28
N TYR A 18 -4.44 -1.75 17.52
CA TYR A 18 -5.46 -0.78 17.14
C TYR A 18 -6.21 -1.21 15.86
N ARG A 19 -7.28 -0.48 15.53
CA ARG A 19 -8.09 -0.71 14.33
C ARG A 19 -8.03 0.48 13.39
N ASN A 20 -7.95 0.22 12.10
CA ASN A 20 -8.23 1.20 11.06
C ASN A 20 -9.74 1.30 10.89
N LEU A 21 -10.32 2.48 11.09
CA LEU A 21 -11.75 2.72 10.98
C LEU A 21 -12.01 3.79 9.93
N TRP A 22 -12.92 3.49 9.01
CA TRP A 22 -13.48 4.47 8.09
C TRP A 22 -14.81 4.98 8.65
N THR A 23 -15.08 6.26 8.46
CA THR A 23 -16.35 6.88 8.84
C THR A 23 -16.74 7.94 7.82
N PRO A 24 -18.01 7.99 7.38
CA PRO A 24 -18.47 9.03 6.46
C PRO A 24 -18.58 10.40 7.14
N TYR A 25 -18.52 10.46 8.47
CA TYR A 25 -18.68 11.70 9.24
C TYR A 25 -17.40 12.53 9.36
N ALA A 26 -16.26 12.01 8.87
CA ALA A 26 -15.00 12.74 8.84
C ALA A 26 -14.57 12.98 7.39
N GLU A 27 -14.58 14.25 6.97
CA GLU A 27 -14.20 14.67 5.63
C GLU A 27 -12.83 15.36 5.65
N LEU A 28 -11.91 14.89 4.81
CA LEU A 28 -10.58 15.44 4.66
C LEU A 28 -10.29 15.66 3.18
N TYR A 29 -9.66 16.79 2.87
CA TYR A 29 -9.22 17.09 1.51
C TYR A 29 -7.75 16.69 1.32
N HIS A 30 -7.49 15.86 0.31
CA HIS A 30 -6.15 15.47 -0.06
C HIS A 30 -5.79 16.05 -1.43
N HIS A 31 -4.83 16.97 -1.45
CA HIS A 31 -4.24 17.48 -2.70
C HIS A 31 -3.13 16.54 -3.15
N GLU A 32 -3.52 15.49 -3.84
CA GLU A 32 -2.62 14.41 -4.22
C GLU A 32 -1.40 14.92 -5.02
N SER A 33 -0.23 14.36 -4.71
CA SER A 33 1.04 14.65 -5.39
C SER A 33 1.50 16.13 -5.37
N ALA A 34 0.84 17.00 -4.60
CA ALA A 34 1.09 18.45 -4.62
C ALA A 34 2.53 18.85 -4.25
N SER A 35 3.14 18.18 -3.28
CA SER A 35 4.50 18.48 -2.82
C SER A 35 5.58 17.62 -3.50
N ARG A 36 5.21 16.44 -4.01
CA ARG A 36 6.15 15.45 -4.56
C ARG A 36 6.38 15.62 -6.07
N GLY A 37 5.33 16.02 -6.80
CA GLY A 37 5.32 15.96 -8.25
C GLY A 37 5.46 14.51 -8.77
N TYR A 38 5.77 14.38 -10.06
CA TYR A 38 5.96 13.08 -10.72
C TYR A 38 7.31 12.45 -10.38
N GLU A 39 7.39 11.12 -10.55
CA GLU A 39 8.63 10.32 -10.41
C GLU A 39 9.45 10.37 -11.71
N ASP A 40 9.89 11.58 -12.07
CA ASP A 40 10.43 11.94 -13.38
C ASP A 40 11.96 12.06 -13.46
N THR A 41 12.65 12.07 -12.31
CA THR A 41 14.13 12.10 -12.28
C THR A 41 14.72 10.75 -11.83
N PRO A 42 15.96 10.42 -12.25
CA PRO A 42 16.64 9.20 -11.81
C PRO A 42 16.73 9.06 -10.29
N GLU A 43 16.95 10.16 -9.57
CA GLU A 43 17.06 10.20 -8.11
C GLU A 43 15.71 9.90 -7.45
N LYS A 44 14.63 10.50 -7.96
CA LYS A 44 13.27 10.24 -7.48
C LYS A 44 12.88 8.78 -7.69
N GLN A 45 13.15 8.24 -8.88
CA GLN A 45 12.93 6.82 -9.19
C GLN A 45 13.78 5.89 -8.30
N ALA A 46 15.05 6.24 -8.05
CA ALA A 46 15.91 5.47 -7.16
C ALA A 46 15.38 5.46 -5.72
N ARG A 47 14.93 6.62 -5.21
CA ARG A 47 14.23 6.72 -3.93
C ARG A 47 12.98 5.83 -3.92
N PHE A 48 12.11 5.95 -4.92
CA PHE A 48 10.87 5.17 -4.99
C PHE A 48 11.15 3.66 -4.98
N ARG A 49 12.14 3.18 -5.73
CA ARG A 49 12.58 1.78 -5.67
C ARG A 49 13.02 1.36 -4.26
N GLY A 50 13.81 2.19 -3.58
CA GLY A 50 14.20 1.92 -2.19
C GLY A 50 13.01 1.86 -1.23
N GLU A 51 12.00 2.71 -1.42
CA GLU A 51 10.77 2.69 -0.63
C GLU A 51 9.92 1.43 -0.90
N VAL A 52 9.87 0.96 -2.16
CA VAL A 52 9.23 -0.32 -2.53
C VAL A 52 9.92 -1.50 -1.84
N GLU A 53 11.25 -1.58 -1.91
CA GLU A 53 11.99 -2.68 -1.27
C GLU A 53 11.78 -2.69 0.25
N ARG A 54 11.81 -1.52 0.89
CA ARG A 54 11.52 -1.41 2.33
C ARG A 54 10.12 -1.91 2.70
N MET A 55 9.11 -1.64 1.88
CA MET A 55 7.75 -2.17 2.09
C MET A 55 7.70 -3.68 1.93
N ARG A 56 8.38 -4.24 0.92
CA ARG A 56 8.45 -5.69 0.70
C ARG A 56 9.17 -6.41 1.83
N GLU A 57 10.31 -5.89 2.26
CA GLU A 57 11.09 -6.45 3.37
C GLU A 57 10.29 -6.46 4.67
N ARG A 58 9.58 -5.37 4.96
CA ARG A 58 8.87 -5.21 6.23
C ARG A 58 7.51 -5.89 6.27
N TRP A 59 6.76 -5.83 5.17
CA TRP A 59 5.34 -6.20 5.13
C TRP A 59 4.99 -7.23 4.08
N GLY A 60 5.96 -7.79 3.34
CA GLY A 60 5.72 -8.69 2.21
C GLY A 60 4.76 -9.83 2.52
N GLU A 61 4.91 -10.49 3.67
CA GLU A 61 4.00 -11.57 4.10
C GLU A 61 2.55 -11.09 4.26
N VAL A 62 2.35 -9.91 4.86
CA VAL A 62 1.03 -9.32 5.07
C VAL A 62 0.42 -8.85 3.74
N LEU A 63 1.24 -8.32 2.83
CA LEU A 63 0.78 -7.87 1.51
C LEU A 63 0.36 -9.04 0.61
N VAL A 64 1.03 -10.19 0.72
CA VAL A 64 0.67 -11.40 -0.04
C VAL A 64 -0.57 -12.09 0.54
N ASN A 65 -0.75 -11.99 1.86
CA ASN A 65 -1.84 -12.62 2.60
C ASN A 65 -2.79 -11.57 3.23
N ASP A 66 -3.12 -10.51 2.49
CA ASP A 66 -3.99 -9.46 3.00
C ASP A 66 -5.40 -10.02 3.27
N PRO A 67 -5.88 -10.05 4.52
CA PRO A 67 -7.19 -10.59 4.86
C PRO A 67 -8.35 -9.76 4.32
N CYS A 68 -8.09 -8.52 3.86
CA CYS A 68 -9.08 -7.66 3.24
C CYS A 68 -9.15 -7.85 1.71
N TYR A 69 -8.19 -8.56 1.11
CA TYR A 69 -8.18 -8.84 -0.33
C TYR A 69 -8.74 -10.23 -0.61
N ASN A 70 -9.62 -10.34 -1.62
CA ASN A 70 -10.27 -11.62 -1.92
C ASN A 70 -9.24 -12.65 -2.44
N PRO A 71 -9.14 -13.85 -1.83
CA PRO A 71 -8.18 -14.88 -2.26
C PRO A 71 -8.43 -15.43 -3.66
N ASN A 72 -9.65 -15.24 -4.19
CA ASN A 72 -10.02 -15.61 -5.55
C ASN A 72 -9.58 -14.58 -6.60
N LEU A 73 -8.99 -13.45 -6.19
CA LEU A 73 -8.48 -12.42 -7.10
C LEU A 73 -6.96 -12.46 -7.17
N THR A 74 -6.40 -12.26 -8.36
CA THR A 74 -4.96 -12.23 -8.58
C THR A 74 -4.29 -11.02 -7.89
N LEU A 75 -3.04 -11.19 -7.47
CA LEU A 75 -2.16 -10.10 -7.01
C LEU A 75 -1.31 -9.53 -8.15
N THR A 76 -1.32 -10.18 -9.31
CA THR A 76 -0.49 -9.84 -10.48
C THR A 76 -1.35 -9.78 -11.74
N GLY A 77 -0.98 -8.93 -12.69
CA GLY A 77 -1.74 -8.75 -13.93
C GLY A 77 -2.80 -7.65 -13.78
N ALA A 78 -3.94 -7.81 -14.46
CA ALA A 78 -4.97 -6.79 -14.44
C ALA A 78 -5.77 -6.80 -13.13
N ALA A 79 -6.32 -5.63 -12.78
CA ALA A 79 -7.13 -5.50 -11.58
C ALA A 79 -8.38 -6.39 -11.66
N PHE A 80 -8.65 -7.13 -10.57
CA PHE A 80 -9.84 -7.98 -10.39
C PHE A 80 -9.93 -9.22 -11.29
N ASP A 81 -8.83 -9.64 -11.92
CA ASP A 81 -8.75 -10.96 -12.56
C ASP A 81 -8.79 -12.09 -11.52
N LEU A 82 -9.24 -13.27 -11.94
CA LEU A 82 -9.30 -14.45 -11.07
C LEU A 82 -7.89 -15.02 -10.80
N ALA A 83 -7.65 -15.40 -9.55
CA ALA A 83 -6.46 -16.15 -9.16
C ALA A 83 -6.53 -17.60 -9.69
N PHE A 84 -5.40 -18.12 -10.17
CA PHE A 84 -5.28 -19.52 -10.54
C PHE A 84 -3.92 -20.09 -10.07
N PRO A 85 -3.91 -21.03 -9.10
CA PRO A 85 -5.04 -21.42 -8.25
C PRO A 85 -5.47 -20.25 -7.31
N PRO A 86 -6.65 -20.33 -6.68
CA PRO A 86 -6.98 -19.47 -5.54
C PRO A 86 -5.93 -19.60 -4.43
N ARG A 87 -5.66 -18.50 -3.71
CA ARG A 87 -4.69 -18.47 -2.60
C ARG A 87 -5.29 -18.97 -1.29
#